data_AF-A0A1D9MK39-F1
#
_entry.id   AF-A0A1D9MK39-F1
#
_cell.length_a   1.000
_cell.length_b   1.000
_cell.length_c   1.000
_cell.angle_alpha   90.00
_cell.angle_beta   90.00
_cell.angle_gamma   90.00
#
_symmetry.space_group_name_H-M   'P 1'
#
loop_
_entity.id
_entity.type
_entity.pdbx_description
1 polymer ?
#
loop_
_entity_poly.entity_id
_entity_poly.type
_entity_poly.pdbx_seq_one_letter_code
_entity_poly.pdbx_strand_id
1 'polypeptide(L)'
;MLSPIAIPKLDWHQGNRAWDLTVSKGQPIYAPVNGRVVFAGQVATDSAVSISVYGPWRTTLTGLQAIVQLNQEVRRGDLVGFATGNVLSWGLKKSAHVYQDPWSQLKFTTRLVP
;
A
#
# COMPACT_ATOMS: atom_id res chain seq x y z
N MET A 1 2.30 -16.79 -1.39
CA MET A 1 0.83 -16.95 -1.28
C MET A 1 0.25 -15.59 -0.96
N LEU A 2 -0.83 -15.17 -1.63
CA LEU A 2 -1.57 -13.96 -1.28
C LEU A 2 -2.48 -14.29 -0.09
N SER A 3 -2.37 -13.57 1.03
CA SER A 3 -3.39 -13.67 2.09
C SER A 3 -4.52 -12.69 1.76
N PRO A 4 -5.78 -13.16 1.67
CA PRO A 4 -6.89 -12.30 1.29
C PRO A 4 -7.23 -11.27 2.38
N ILE A 5 -7.75 -10.13 1.93
CA ILE A 5 -8.33 -9.11 2.81
C ILE A 5 -9.53 -9.69 3.57
N ALA A 6 -9.63 -9.39 4.86
CA ALA A 6 -10.73 -9.72 5.75
C ALA A 6 -11.16 -8.44 6.50
N ILE A 7 -11.91 -7.56 5.81
CA ILE A 7 -12.41 -6.31 6.39
C ILE A 7 -13.53 -6.66 7.39
N PRO A 8 -13.36 -6.42 8.70
CA PRO A 8 -14.36 -6.77 9.69
C PRO A 8 -15.41 -5.66 9.82
N LYS A 9 -16.58 -6.02 10.40
CA LYS A 9 -17.75 -5.13 10.51
C LYS A 9 -17.54 -3.88 11.39
N LEU A 10 -16.60 -3.90 12.35
CA LEU A 10 -16.25 -2.76 13.20
C LEU A 10 -14.76 -2.48 13.13
N ASP A 11 -14.38 -1.22 13.29
CA ASP A 11 -12.99 -0.74 13.14
C ASP A 11 -11.99 -1.41 14.09
N TRP A 12 -12.44 -1.88 15.27
CA TRP A 12 -11.60 -2.53 16.28
C TRP A 12 -11.63 -4.06 16.24
N HIS A 13 -12.40 -4.68 15.34
CA HIS A 13 -12.38 -6.13 15.20
C HIS A 13 -11.12 -6.61 14.47
N GLN A 14 -10.68 -7.83 14.82
CA GLN A 14 -9.61 -8.55 14.14
C GLN A 14 -9.98 -8.74 12.66
N GLY A 15 -9.05 -8.42 11.76
CA GLY A 15 -9.24 -8.54 10.32
C GLY A 15 -8.06 -7.99 9.54
N ASN A 16 -7.77 -8.57 8.36
CA ASN A 16 -6.73 -8.08 7.47
C ASN A 16 -7.32 -7.01 6.56
N ARG A 17 -6.91 -5.75 6.70
CA ARG A 17 -7.44 -4.64 5.89
C ARG A 17 -6.52 -4.25 4.73
N ALA A 18 -5.52 -5.09 4.49
CA ALA A 18 -4.55 -5.00 3.44
C ALA A 18 -4.41 -6.36 2.76
N TRP A 19 -3.82 -6.36 1.58
CA TRP A 19 -3.31 -7.57 0.96
C TRP A 19 -1.87 -7.78 1.36
N ASP A 20 -1.52 -8.97 1.82
CA ASP A 20 -0.14 -9.35 2.06
C ASP A 20 0.44 -10.02 0.82
N LEU A 21 1.43 -9.36 0.22
CA LEU A 21 2.15 -9.80 -0.96
C LEU A 21 3.46 -10.46 -0.52
N THR A 22 3.70 -11.68 -0.99
CA THR A 22 5.02 -12.31 -0.82
C THR A 22 6.04 -11.57 -1.69
N VAL A 23 7.08 -11.05 -1.05
CA VAL A 23 8.21 -10.37 -1.69
C VAL A 23 9.50 -10.95 -1.13
N SER A 24 10.64 -10.59 -1.71
CA SER A 24 11.96 -10.88 -1.14
C SER A 24 12.55 -9.60 -0.57
N LYS A 25 13.29 -9.70 0.55
CA LYS A 25 14.02 -8.54 1.08
C LYS A 25 14.92 -7.92 -0.01
N GLY A 26 14.87 -6.59 -0.13
CA GLY A 26 15.58 -5.84 -1.17
C GLY A 26 14.88 -5.80 -2.52
N GLN A 27 13.75 -6.48 -2.70
CA GLN A 27 12.99 -6.44 -3.96
C GLN A 27 12.41 -5.04 -4.20
N PRO A 28 12.48 -4.50 -5.43
CA PRO A 28 11.92 -3.20 -5.76
C PRO A 28 10.39 -3.22 -5.64
N ILE A 29 9.85 -2.16 -5.04
CA ILE A 29 8.43 -1.93 -4.84
C ILE A 29 8.01 -0.68 -5.61
N TYR A 30 6.91 -0.79 -6.35
CA TYR A 30 6.44 0.25 -7.27
C TYR A 30 5.11 0.85 -6.82
N ALA A 31 4.87 2.11 -7.19
CA ALA A 31 3.61 2.79 -6.97
C ALA A 31 2.49 2.04 -7.71
N PRO A 32 1.43 1.58 -7.02
CA PRO A 32 0.32 0.88 -7.66
C PRO A 32 -0.58 1.83 -8.45
N VAL A 33 -0.49 3.14 -8.18
CA VAL A 33 -1.40 4.18 -8.68
C VAL A 33 -0.66 5.48 -8.96
N ASN A 34 -1.26 6.31 -9.80
CA ASN A 34 -0.88 7.73 -9.89
C ASN A 34 -1.35 8.45 -8.63
N GLY A 35 -0.56 9.40 -8.13
CA GLY A 35 -0.96 10.19 -6.99
C GLY A 35 0.15 11.03 -6.39
N ARG A 36 -0.11 11.52 -5.18
CA ARG A 36 0.84 12.28 -4.38
C ARG A 36 1.15 11.55 -3.09
N VAL A 37 2.43 11.41 -2.77
CA VAL A 37 2.89 10.85 -1.50
C VAL A 37 2.45 11.76 -0.36
N VAL A 38 1.63 11.23 0.54
CA VAL A 38 1.13 11.92 1.74
C VAL A 38 1.79 11.43 3.02
N PHE A 39 2.60 10.37 2.93
CA PHE A 39 3.47 9.90 4.00
C PHE A 39 4.58 9.03 3.41
N ALA A 40 5.82 9.19 3.88
CA ALA A 40 6.93 8.30 3.60
C ALA A 40 7.85 8.30 4.82
N GLY A 41 7.98 7.15 5.49
CA GLY A 41 8.80 7.05 6.70
C GLY A 41 8.37 5.93 7.64
N GLN A 42 8.92 5.93 8.86
CA GLN A 42 8.66 4.89 9.86
C GLN A 42 7.37 5.18 10.65
N VAL A 43 6.55 4.16 10.86
CA VAL A 43 5.36 4.14 11.70
C VAL A 43 5.45 2.93 12.63
N ALA A 44 5.57 3.18 13.94
CA ALA A 44 5.86 2.14 14.91
C ALA A 44 7.08 1.30 14.48
N THR A 45 6.90 0.01 14.23
CA THR A 45 7.97 -0.92 13.86
C THR A 45 8.23 -1.00 12.35
N ASP A 46 7.33 -0.50 11.50
CA ASP A 46 7.41 -0.65 10.05
C ASP A 46 7.61 0.67 9.32
N SER A 47 8.28 0.63 8.17
CA SER A 47 8.31 1.77 7.24
C SER A 47 7.16 1.67 6.24
N ALA A 48 6.58 2.83 5.93
CA ALA A 48 5.38 2.95 5.12
C ALA A 48 5.47 4.08 4.08
N VAL A 49 4.80 3.86 2.95
CA VAL A 49 4.53 4.89 1.93
C VAL A 49 3.02 4.96 1.74
N SER A 50 2.44 6.14 1.94
CA SER A 50 1.04 6.40 1.61
C SER A 50 0.91 7.37 0.45
N ILE A 51 0.08 7.02 -0.53
CA ILE A 51 -0.18 7.80 -1.73
C ILE A 51 -1.66 8.19 -1.73
N SER A 52 -1.93 9.50 -1.78
CA SER A 52 -3.27 10.02 -2.07
C SER A 52 -3.57 9.83 -3.55
N VAL A 53 -4.77 9.34 -3.83
CA VAL A 53 -5.32 9.14 -5.17
C VAL A 53 -6.44 10.18 -5.36
N TYR A 54 -6.95 10.34 -6.59
CA TYR A 54 -8.05 11.26 -6.85
C TYR A 54 -9.27 10.99 -5.94
N GLY A 55 -9.85 12.04 -5.38
CA GLY A 55 -10.95 11.94 -4.41
C GLY A 55 -10.45 11.63 -2.99
N PRO A 56 -11.25 10.96 -2.15
CA PRO A 56 -10.91 10.76 -0.73
C PRO A 56 -9.98 9.55 -0.50
N TRP A 57 -9.47 8.94 -1.56
CA TRP A 57 -8.78 7.66 -1.52
C TRP A 57 -7.29 7.80 -1.17
N ARG A 58 -6.81 6.87 -0.35
CA ARG A 58 -5.40 6.74 0.01
C ARG A 58 -5.00 5.27 -0.01
N THR A 59 -3.93 4.96 -0.72
CA THR A 59 -3.30 3.65 -0.65
C THR A 59 -2.05 3.71 0.23
N THR A 60 -1.77 2.64 0.96
CA THR A 60 -0.61 2.53 1.85
C THR A 60 0.12 1.22 1.59
N LEU A 61 1.44 1.31 1.45
CA LEU A 61 2.38 0.20 1.38
C LEU A 61 3.17 0.19 2.69
N THR A 62 3.26 -0.95 3.36
CA THR A 62 4.09 -1.13 4.57
C THR A 62 5.04 -2.31 4.39
N GLY A 63 6.20 -2.27 5.04
CA GLY A 63 7.25 -3.28 4.86
C GLY A 63 8.24 -2.92 3.75
N LEU A 64 8.46 -1.62 3.51
CA LEU A 64 9.43 -1.13 2.53
C LEU A 64 10.27 0.03 3.09
N GLN A 65 11.54 0.09 2.67
CA GLN A 65 12.40 1.25 2.82
C GLN A 65 12.02 2.23 1.71
N ALA A 66 11.42 3.36 2.08
CA ALA A 66 10.98 4.36 1.12
C ALA A 66 12.18 5.09 0.49
N ILE A 67 12.07 5.39 -0.82
CA ILE A 67 13.00 6.29 -1.54
C ILE A 67 12.31 7.57 -2.03
N VAL A 68 10.99 7.67 -1.81
CA VAL A 68 10.18 8.85 -2.13
C VAL A 68 9.94 9.69 -0.89
N GLN A 69 9.56 10.95 -1.09
CA GLN A 69 9.37 11.92 0.00
C GLN A 69 7.93 12.44 0.06
N LEU A 70 7.56 13.00 1.21
CA LEU A 70 6.28 13.70 1.38
C LEU A 70 6.09 14.76 0.27
N ASN A 71 4.87 14.86 -0.26
CA ASN A 71 4.45 15.73 -1.36
C ASN A 71 5.02 15.40 -2.75
N GLN A 72 5.85 14.38 -2.89
CA GLN A 72 6.32 13.91 -4.19
C GLN A 72 5.16 13.34 -5.02
N GLU A 73 5.09 13.70 -6.30
CA GLU A 73 4.17 13.07 -7.24
C GLU A 73 4.76 11.76 -7.75
N VAL A 74 3.93 10.74 -7.86
CA VAL A 74 4.28 9.42 -8.37
C VAL A 74 3.27 8.99 -9.42
N ARG A 75 3.75 8.32 -10.46
CA ARG A 75 2.94 7.63 -11.45
C ARG A 75 2.94 6.14 -11.14
N ARG A 76 1.89 5.46 -11.58
CA ARG A 76 1.82 4.00 -11.53
C ARG A 76 3.06 3.42 -12.20
N GLY A 77 3.74 2.51 -11.50
CA GLY A 77 4.99 1.89 -11.97
C GLY A 77 6.27 2.63 -11.55
N ASP A 78 6.18 3.81 -10.93
CA ASP A 78 7.36 4.48 -10.38
C ASP A 78 7.92 3.69 -9.20
N LEU A 79 9.24 3.58 -9.10
CA LEU A 79 9.90 2.94 -7.96
C LEU A 79 9.69 3.81 -6.70
N VAL A 80 9.14 3.21 -5.64
CA VAL A 80 8.86 3.92 -4.37
C VAL A 80 9.69 3.44 -3.19
N GLY A 81 10.32 2.27 -3.31
CA GLY A 81 11.19 1.74 -2.28
C GLY A 81 11.62 0.29 -2.53
N PHE A 82 12.17 -0.30 -1.49
CA PHE A 82 12.63 -1.69 -1.49
C PHE A 82 12.07 -2.44 -0.29
N ALA A 83 11.64 -3.68 -0.48
CA ALA A 83 11.08 -4.50 0.60
C ALA A 83 12.10 -4.68 1.75
N THR A 84 11.66 -4.51 2.99
CA THR A 84 12.53 -4.70 4.17
C THR A 84 12.54 -6.15 4.67
N GLY A 85 11.54 -6.93 4.28
CA GLY A 85 11.38 -8.34 4.63
C GLY A 85 10.75 -9.14 3.49
N ASN A 86 10.05 -10.23 3.85
CA ASN A 86 9.47 -11.15 2.86
C ASN A 86 7.97 -10.94 2.61
N VAL A 87 7.40 -9.91 3.25
CA VAL A 87 5.99 -9.55 3.13
C VAL A 87 5.89 -8.04 2.94
N LEU A 88 5.05 -7.64 1.98
CA LEU A 88 4.61 -6.27 1.79
C LEU A 88 3.10 -6.22 2.00
N SER A 89 2.61 -5.38 2.92
CA SER A 89 1.17 -5.19 3.10
C SER A 89 0.68 -3.98 2.29
N TRP A 90 -0.39 -4.16 1.54
CA TRP A 90 -0.99 -3.16 0.67
C TRP A 90 -2.45 -2.86 1.04
N GLY A 91 -2.70 -1.68 1.61
CA GLY A 91 -4.03 -1.23 2.01
C GLY A 91 -4.60 -0.13 1.10
N LEU A 92 -5.92 -0.01 1.08
CA LEU A 92 -6.67 1.10 0.49
C LEU A 92 -7.73 1.61 1.47
N LYS A 93 -7.73 2.92 1.71
CA LYS A 93 -8.71 3.60 2.57
C LYS A 93 -9.42 4.71 1.79
N LYS A 94 -10.75 4.80 1.93
CA LYS A 94 -11.59 5.91 1.44
C LYS A 94 -11.67 7.06 2.44
N SER A 95 -11.57 6.76 3.72
CA SER A 95 -11.63 7.72 4.82
C SER A 95 -11.03 7.07 6.07
N ALA A 96 -11.00 7.80 7.19
CA ALA A 96 -10.46 7.28 8.46
C ALA A 96 -11.07 5.92 8.87
N HIS A 97 -12.33 5.65 8.50
CA HIS A 97 -13.12 4.50 8.94
C HIS A 97 -13.62 3.59 7.81
N VAL A 98 -13.23 3.85 6.55
CA VAL A 98 -13.74 3.08 5.40
C VAL A 98 -12.58 2.47 4.64
N TYR A 99 -12.37 1.17 4.88
CA TYR A 99 -11.42 0.33 4.15
C TYR A 99 -12.13 -0.34 2.99
N GLN A 100 -11.47 -0.45 1.85
CA GLN A 100 -11.98 -1.20 0.70
C GLN A 100 -10.92 -2.12 0.14
N ASP A 101 -11.37 -3.19 -0.50
CA ASP A 101 -10.49 -4.08 -1.22
C ASP A 101 -9.87 -3.34 -2.42
N PRO A 102 -8.52 -3.19 -2.47
CA PRO A 102 -7.84 -2.51 -3.55
C PRO A 102 -8.10 -3.17 -4.91
N TRP A 103 -8.26 -4.49 -4.97
CA TRP A 103 -8.38 -5.23 -6.24
C TRP A 103 -9.77 -5.08 -6.88
N SER A 104 -10.84 -5.04 -6.10
CA SER A 104 -12.20 -4.87 -6.63
C SER A 104 -12.52 -3.43 -7.06
N GLN A 105 -11.86 -2.43 -6.48
CA GLN A 105 -12.13 -1.02 -6.77
C GLN A 105 -11.19 -0.38 -7.77
N LEU A 106 -9.93 -0.78 -7.73
CA LEU A 106 -8.96 -0.32 -8.70
C LEU A 106 -9.04 -1.29 -9.86
N LYS A 107 -9.75 -0.93 -10.93
CA LYS A 107 -9.80 -1.66 -12.21
C LYS A 107 -8.40 -1.68 -12.87
N PHE A 108 -7.43 -2.34 -12.24
CA PHE A 108 -6.08 -2.49 -12.77
C PHE A 108 -5.85 -3.93 -13.15
N THR A 109 -6.00 -4.19 -14.44
CA THR A 109 -5.15 -5.15 -15.13
C THR A 109 -3.69 -4.75 -14.84
N THR A 110 -2.87 -5.73 -14.44
CA THR A 110 -1.40 -5.73 -14.38
C THR A 110 -0.72 -5.66 -12.99
N ARG A 111 0.18 -6.63 -12.84
CA ARG A 111 1.01 -7.13 -11.72
C ARG A 111 1.76 -6.06 -10.90
N LEU A 112 1.68 -6.17 -9.57
CA LEU A 112 2.45 -5.39 -8.58
C LEU A 112 3.90 -5.90 -8.41
N VAL A 113 4.17 -7.07 -8.97
CA VAL A 113 5.40 -7.84 -8.83
C VAL A 113 5.60 -8.52 -10.19
N PRO A 114 6.82 -8.59 -10.76
CA PRO A 114 7.04 -9.18 -12.07
C PRO A 114 6.40 -10.55 -12.29
#